data_AF-G9J130-F1
#
_entry.id   AF-G9J130-F1
#
_cell.length_a   1.000
_cell.length_b   1.000
_cell.length_c   1.000
_cell.angle_alpha   90.00
_cell.angle_beta   90.00
_cell.angle_gamma   90.00
#
_symmetry.space_group_name_H-M   'P 1'
#
loop_
_entity.id
_entity.type
_entity.pdbx_description
1 polymer ?
#
loop_
_entity_poly.entity_id
_entity_poly.type
_entity_poly.pdbx_seq_one_letter_code
_entity_poly.pdbx_strand_id
1 'polypeptide(L)'
;MSALAAGGGAAADGAPEATAAPTRREKRRERKKERRRRARRQAAARARAAVEAEAPAVDPEEERRLLEIQEAEAAAESERALRAFEDAERRWLVAAAARAAEKAAAAAAEEDARAAEASARNKPKDGQGNQSEEDSEWEYVEDGPAEIIWKGNEIIVKKKKVKVPKGSKEKLQIQEEDRPTSNPLPPQSVALAAHRREPSLSAQEVLDKVAQETPNFGTEQDKAHCPFHLKTGACRFGLRCSRVHFYPDKSITLLMKNMYNGPGLALEQDEGLENFDLRHTVIRPVDFT
;
A
#
# COMPACT_ATOMS: atom_id res chain seq x y z
N MET A 1 -66.64 -17.95 12.77
CA MET A 1 -67.14 -18.66 11.58
C MET A 1 -66.37 -18.08 10.40
N SER A 2 -65.20 -18.64 10.06
CA SER A 2 -65.04 -19.73 9.06
C SER A 2 -65.76 -19.40 7.76
N ALA A 3 -65.19 -19.43 6.55
CA ALA A 3 -63.84 -19.70 6.05
C ALA A 3 -63.88 -19.54 4.50
N LEU A 4 -62.75 -19.13 3.91
CA LEU A 4 -62.17 -19.58 2.61
C LEU A 4 -62.91 -19.26 1.29
N ALA A 5 -62.28 -18.51 0.35
CA ALA A 5 -61.32 -18.95 -0.70
C ALA A 5 -62.04 -19.05 -2.07
N ALA A 6 -61.50 -18.82 -3.28
CA ALA A 6 -60.22 -18.37 -3.83
C ALA A 6 -60.42 -18.14 -5.35
N GLY A 7 -59.43 -17.52 -6.01
CA GLY A 7 -59.17 -17.64 -7.45
C GLY A 7 -59.61 -16.43 -8.29
N GLY A 8 -58.81 -15.87 -9.20
CA GLY A 8 -57.47 -16.22 -9.68
C GLY A 8 -56.92 -15.04 -10.49
N GLY A 9 -55.60 -14.91 -10.52
CA GLY A 9 -54.91 -13.85 -11.25
C GLY A 9 -54.78 -14.17 -12.74
N ALA A 10 -54.72 -13.11 -13.54
CA ALA A 10 -54.12 -13.13 -14.87
C ALA A 10 -53.23 -11.88 -14.98
N ALA A 11 -51.93 -12.13 -15.11
CA ALA A 11 -50.94 -11.14 -15.48
C ALA A 11 -51.23 -10.67 -16.92
N ALA A 12 -51.22 -9.36 -17.14
CA ALA A 12 -51.21 -8.78 -18.47
C ALA A 12 -49.85 -8.11 -18.68
N ASP A 13 -49.10 -8.64 -19.65
CA ASP A 13 -47.89 -8.08 -20.22
C ASP A 13 -48.06 -6.59 -20.59
N GLY A 14 -47.23 -5.73 -19.98
CA GLY A 14 -47.17 -4.31 -20.29
C GLY A 14 -46.29 -4.04 -21.51
N ALA A 15 -46.91 -3.83 -22.67
CA ALA A 15 -46.29 -3.18 -23.82
C ALA A 15 -45.91 -1.71 -23.47
N PRO A 16 -44.87 -1.12 -24.08
CA PRO A 16 -44.51 0.28 -23.80
C PRO A 16 -45.64 1.20 -24.25
N GLU A 17 -46.33 1.78 -23.27
CA GLU A 17 -47.39 2.76 -23.45
C GLU A 17 -46.82 3.96 -24.23
N ALA A 18 -47.27 4.13 -25.48
CA ALA A 18 -46.99 5.32 -26.26
C ALA A 18 -47.57 6.52 -25.51
N THR A 19 -46.71 7.32 -24.88
CA THR A 19 -47.13 8.48 -24.10
C THR A 19 -47.99 9.38 -24.97
N ALA A 20 -49.29 9.48 -24.65
CA ALA A 20 -50.24 10.27 -25.40
C ALA A 20 -49.75 11.72 -25.54
N ALA A 21 -49.83 12.28 -26.75
CA ALA A 21 -49.36 13.64 -27.01
C ALA A 21 -50.09 14.63 -26.08
N PRO A 22 -49.36 15.56 -25.42
CA PRO A 22 -49.94 16.39 -24.38
C PRO A 22 -51.05 17.26 -24.95
N THR A 23 -52.16 17.30 -24.22
CA THR A 23 -53.35 18.05 -24.60
C THR A 23 -53.04 19.55 -24.71
N ARG A 24 -53.84 20.29 -25.48
CA ARG A 24 -53.72 21.75 -25.60
C ARG A 24 -53.70 22.46 -24.23
N ARG A 25 -54.44 21.90 -23.24
CA ARG A 25 -54.50 22.41 -21.86
C ARG A 25 -53.18 22.17 -21.11
N GLU A 26 -52.56 21.01 -21.28
CA GLU A 26 -51.26 20.67 -20.66
C GLU A 26 -50.14 21.53 -21.23
N LYS A 27 -50.04 21.65 -22.56
CA LYS A 27 -49.06 22.55 -23.23
C LYS A 27 -49.17 23.99 -22.72
N ARG A 28 -50.39 24.49 -22.46
CA ARG A 28 -50.61 25.83 -21.87
C ARG A 28 -50.16 25.90 -20.42
N ARG A 29 -50.40 24.87 -19.61
CA ARG A 29 -49.95 24.79 -18.20
C ARG A 29 -48.42 24.74 -18.11
N GLU A 30 -47.77 23.96 -18.96
CA GLU A 30 -46.31 23.86 -19.06
C GLU A 30 -45.67 25.19 -19.46
N ARG A 31 -46.17 25.85 -20.51
CA ARG A 31 -45.72 27.20 -20.90
C ARG A 31 -45.84 28.21 -19.75
N LYS A 32 -46.92 28.14 -18.96
CA LYS A 32 -47.10 29.00 -17.77
C LYS A 32 -46.14 28.64 -16.64
N LYS A 33 -45.85 27.35 -16.43
CA LYS A 33 -44.87 26.85 -15.44
C LYS A 33 -43.44 27.27 -15.82
N GLU A 34 -43.07 27.12 -17.09
CA GLU A 34 -41.77 27.52 -17.63
C GLU A 34 -41.57 29.04 -17.53
N ARG A 35 -42.60 29.83 -17.87
CA ARG A 35 -42.54 31.30 -17.69
C ARG A 35 -42.28 31.70 -16.25
N ARG A 36 -42.97 31.05 -15.29
CA ARG A 36 -42.78 31.30 -13.85
C ARG A 36 -41.37 30.89 -13.39
N ARG A 37 -40.85 29.76 -13.89
CA ARG A 37 -39.48 29.29 -13.59
C ARG A 37 -38.43 30.26 -14.13
N ARG A 38 -38.58 30.72 -15.38
CA ARG A 38 -37.71 31.73 -16.00
C ARG A 38 -37.74 33.04 -15.23
N ALA A 39 -38.91 33.51 -14.81
CA ALA A 39 -39.04 34.72 -14.00
C ALA A 39 -38.34 34.60 -12.64
N ARG A 40 -38.49 33.47 -11.94
CA ARG A 40 -37.76 33.19 -10.68
C ARG A 40 -36.24 33.19 -10.88
N ARG A 41 -35.76 32.56 -11.96
CA ARG A 41 -34.32 32.55 -12.30
C ARG A 41 -33.79 33.95 -12.59
N GLN A 42 -34.53 34.75 -13.35
CA GLN A 42 -34.15 36.13 -13.66
C GLN A 42 -34.18 37.02 -12.41
N ALA A 43 -35.16 36.85 -11.52
CA ALA A 43 -35.20 37.57 -10.25
C ALA A 43 -34.02 37.19 -9.34
N ALA A 44 -33.67 35.90 -9.25
CA ALA A 44 -32.50 35.46 -8.50
C ALA A 44 -31.18 35.98 -9.09
N ALA A 45 -31.06 35.99 -10.42
CA ALA A 45 -29.89 36.56 -11.10
C ALA A 45 -29.78 38.08 -10.86
N ARG A 46 -30.90 38.82 -10.92
CA ARG A 46 -30.95 40.24 -10.61
C ARG A 46 -30.61 40.53 -9.14
N ALA A 47 -31.07 39.69 -8.21
CA ALA A 47 -30.72 39.83 -6.80
C ALA A 47 -29.22 39.61 -6.57
N ARG A 48 -28.61 38.60 -7.21
CA ARG A 48 -27.15 38.37 -7.15
C ARG A 48 -26.38 39.55 -7.74
N ALA A 49 -26.79 40.02 -8.93
CA ALA A 49 -26.17 41.18 -9.57
C ALA A 49 -26.34 42.47 -8.74
N ALA A 50 -27.43 42.64 -8.01
CA ALA A 50 -27.63 43.78 -7.11
C ALA A 50 -26.67 43.70 -5.91
N VAL A 51 -26.52 42.53 -5.30
CA VAL A 51 -25.54 42.30 -4.22
C VAL A 51 -24.11 42.53 -4.71
N GLU A 52 -23.78 42.07 -5.91
CA GLU A 52 -22.47 42.28 -6.56
C GLU A 52 -22.23 43.76 -6.90
N ALA A 53 -23.26 44.49 -7.36
CA ALA A 53 -23.16 45.92 -7.65
C ALA A 53 -23.06 46.78 -6.38
N GLU A 54 -23.56 46.28 -5.24
CA GLU A 54 -23.44 46.91 -3.92
C GLU A 54 -22.14 46.50 -3.20
N ALA A 55 -21.41 45.49 -3.70
CA ALA A 55 -20.12 45.10 -3.15
C ALA A 55 -19.12 46.26 -3.33
N PRO A 56 -18.49 46.74 -2.23
CA PRO A 56 -17.46 47.76 -2.33
C PRO A 56 -16.35 47.28 -3.28
N ALA A 57 -15.96 48.12 -4.23
CA ALA A 57 -14.75 47.87 -5.01
C ALA A 57 -13.57 47.87 -4.04
N VAL A 58 -12.96 46.70 -3.83
CA VAL A 58 -11.74 46.57 -3.04
C VAL A 58 -10.66 47.40 -3.72
N ASP A 59 -10.00 48.28 -2.97
CA ASP A 59 -8.89 49.08 -3.49
C ASP A 59 -7.79 48.13 -4.00
N PRO A 60 -7.36 48.22 -5.27
CA PRO A 60 -6.31 47.37 -5.80
C PRO A 60 -5.00 47.47 -5.01
N GLU A 61 -4.76 48.52 -4.24
CA GLU A 61 -3.59 48.61 -3.35
C GLU A 61 -3.73 47.76 -2.09
N GLU A 62 -4.93 47.68 -1.52
CA GLU A 62 -5.20 46.85 -0.35
C GLU A 62 -5.15 45.36 -0.72
N GLU A 63 -5.64 44.99 -1.90
CA GLU A 63 -5.52 43.62 -2.41
C GLU A 63 -4.06 43.17 -2.53
N ARG A 64 -3.18 44.01 -3.09
CA ARG A 64 -1.74 43.73 -3.17
C ARG A 64 -1.10 43.56 -1.80
N ARG A 65 -1.45 44.42 -0.83
CA ARG A 65 -0.94 44.30 0.56
C ARG A 65 -1.39 43.00 1.22
N LEU A 66 -2.63 42.58 1.02
CA LEU A 66 -3.15 41.32 1.55
C LEU A 66 -2.46 40.09 0.91
N LEU A 67 -2.15 40.16 -0.38
CA LEU A 67 -1.39 39.12 -1.06
C LEU A 67 0.05 39.05 -0.54
N GLU A 68 0.73 40.18 -0.39
CA GLU A 68 2.08 40.24 0.19
C GLU A 68 2.13 39.67 1.62
N ILE A 69 1.11 39.94 2.44
CA ILE A 69 0.98 39.35 3.78
C ILE A 69 0.81 37.83 3.70
N GLN A 70 -0.08 37.33 2.84
CA GLN A 70 -0.30 35.90 2.66
C GLN A 70 0.96 35.18 2.16
N GLU A 71 1.69 35.78 1.22
CA GLU A 71 2.95 35.25 0.71
C GLU A 71 4.04 35.23 1.79
N ALA A 72 4.14 36.29 2.60
CA ALA A 72 5.08 36.36 3.72
C ALA A 72 4.75 35.33 4.81
N GLU A 73 3.46 35.12 5.11
CA GLU A 73 3.01 34.08 6.04
C GLU A 73 3.32 32.68 5.50
N ALA A 74 3.00 32.41 4.23
CA ALA A 74 3.30 31.14 3.59
C ALA A 74 4.81 30.86 3.51
N ALA A 75 5.62 31.89 3.23
CA ALA A 75 7.08 31.78 3.25
C ALA A 75 7.58 31.46 4.66
N ALA A 76 7.09 32.16 5.69
CA ALA A 76 7.45 31.91 7.08
C ALA A 76 7.01 30.50 7.55
N GLU A 77 5.85 30.00 7.11
CA GLU A 77 5.42 28.63 7.36
C GLU A 77 6.34 27.60 6.71
N SER A 78 6.72 27.82 5.45
CA SER A 78 7.65 26.93 4.73
C SER A 78 9.04 26.88 5.39
N GLU A 79 9.55 28.03 5.85
CA GLU A 79 10.83 28.12 6.56
C GLU A 79 10.77 27.41 7.92
N ARG A 80 9.66 27.58 8.65
CA ARG A 80 9.42 26.85 9.92
C ARG A 80 9.33 25.34 9.68
N ALA A 81 8.70 24.89 8.60
CA ALA A 81 8.60 23.48 8.26
C ALA A 81 9.98 22.88 7.94
N LEU A 82 10.83 23.59 7.18
CA LEU A 82 12.21 23.16 6.91
C LEU A 82 13.03 23.07 8.19
N ARG A 83 12.98 24.09 9.05
CA ARG A 83 13.67 24.07 10.35
C ARG A 83 13.19 22.92 11.24
N ALA A 84 11.88 22.69 11.29
CA ALA A 84 11.31 21.58 12.05
C ALA A 84 11.77 20.21 11.53
N PHE A 85 11.90 20.07 10.21
CA PHE A 85 12.43 18.85 9.58
C PHE A 85 13.89 18.63 9.95
N GLU A 86 14.75 19.64 9.80
CA GLU A 86 16.16 19.54 10.17
C GLU A 86 16.35 19.27 11.67
N ASP A 87 15.54 19.89 12.53
CA ASP A 87 15.60 19.67 13.97
C ASP A 87 15.10 18.27 14.35
N ALA A 88 14.12 17.73 13.63
CA ALA A 88 13.70 16.34 13.79
C ALA A 88 14.82 15.36 13.38
N GLU A 89 15.52 15.64 12.28
CA GLU A 89 16.69 14.86 11.86
C GLU A 89 17.81 14.92 12.90
N ARG A 90 18.14 16.12 13.40
CA ARG A 90 19.12 16.30 14.49
C ARG A 90 18.73 15.51 15.74
N ARG A 91 17.45 15.57 16.15
CA ARG A 91 16.95 14.79 17.30
C ARG A 91 17.05 13.29 17.06
N TRP A 92 16.76 12.83 15.85
CA TRP A 92 16.88 11.43 15.48
C TRP A 92 18.33 10.95 15.54
N LEU A 93 19.28 11.72 15.00
CA LEU A 93 20.71 11.40 15.06
C LEU A 93 21.23 11.35 16.50
N VAL A 94 20.85 12.32 17.34
CA VAL A 94 21.22 12.34 18.76
C VAL A 94 20.63 11.13 19.49
N ALA A 95 19.36 10.79 19.24
CA ALA A 95 18.72 9.63 19.84
C ALA A 95 19.35 8.30 19.36
N ALA A 96 19.72 8.21 18.07
CA ALA A 96 20.42 7.06 17.52
C ALA A 96 21.81 6.89 18.15
N ALA A 97 22.56 7.98 18.31
CA ALA A 97 23.85 7.97 19.00
C ALA A 97 23.72 7.57 20.47
N ALA A 98 22.69 8.05 21.18
CA ALA A 98 22.43 7.64 22.56
C ALA A 98 22.11 6.15 22.66
N ARG A 99 21.26 5.61 21.78
CA ARG A 99 20.96 4.18 21.71
C ARG A 99 22.20 3.34 21.39
N ALA A 100 23.07 3.82 20.50
CA ALA A 100 24.33 3.17 20.18
C ALA A 100 25.27 3.15 21.39
N ALA A 101 25.37 4.27 22.14
CA ALA A 101 26.16 4.35 23.35
C ALA A 101 25.62 3.43 24.46
N GLU A 102 24.31 3.34 24.65
CA GLU A 102 23.68 2.39 25.58
C GLU A 102 23.97 0.94 25.21
N LYS A 103 23.85 0.59 23.92
CA LYS A 103 24.21 -0.74 23.42
C LYS A 103 25.69 -1.06 23.64
N ALA A 104 26.57 -0.10 23.39
CA ALA A 104 28.01 -0.26 23.61
C ALA A 104 28.35 -0.44 25.10
N ALA A 105 27.71 0.33 25.99
CA ALA A 105 27.86 0.19 27.44
C ALA A 105 27.35 -1.17 27.94
N ALA A 106 26.22 -1.64 27.41
CA ALA A 106 25.69 -2.96 27.73
C ALA A 106 26.63 -4.09 27.25
N ALA A 107 27.19 -3.96 26.05
CA ALA A 107 28.17 -4.92 25.52
C ALA A 107 29.47 -4.95 26.34
N ALA A 108 29.98 -3.78 26.76
CA ALA A 108 31.14 -3.69 27.63
C ALA A 108 30.88 -4.34 29.00
N ALA A 109 29.71 -4.11 29.60
CA ALA A 109 29.33 -4.75 30.86
C ALA A 109 29.18 -6.28 30.74
N GLU A 110 28.70 -6.78 29.59
CA GLU A 110 28.65 -8.22 29.30
C GLU A 110 30.07 -8.82 29.16
N GLU A 111 30.98 -8.12 28.48
CA GLU A 111 32.38 -8.52 28.36
C GLU A 111 33.08 -8.59 29.73
N ASP A 112 32.90 -7.55 30.57
CA ASP A 112 33.43 -7.53 31.93
C ASP A 112 32.87 -8.67 32.79
N ALA A 113 31.56 -8.97 32.67
CA ALA A 113 30.94 -10.09 33.36
C ALA A 113 31.49 -11.45 32.89
N ARG A 114 31.70 -11.63 31.57
CA ARG A 114 32.34 -12.82 31.01
C ARG A 114 33.79 -12.97 31.46
N ALA A 115 34.55 -11.89 31.53
CA ALA A 115 35.92 -11.88 32.02
C ALA A 115 35.99 -12.27 33.52
N ALA A 116 35.05 -11.77 34.33
CA ALA A 116 34.94 -12.14 35.74
C ALA A 116 34.58 -13.63 35.93
N GLU A 117 33.66 -14.17 35.13
CA GLU A 117 33.30 -15.60 35.14
C GLU A 117 34.47 -16.49 34.71
N ALA A 118 35.18 -16.11 33.63
CA ALA A 118 36.36 -16.84 33.15
C ALA A 118 37.49 -16.86 34.21
N SER A 119 37.70 -15.75 34.92
CA SER A 119 38.64 -15.67 36.04
C SER A 119 38.23 -16.56 37.22
N ALA A 120 36.93 -16.61 37.55
CA ALA A 120 36.41 -17.49 38.60
C ALA A 120 36.58 -18.99 38.25
N ARG A 121 36.48 -19.36 36.97
CA ARG A 121 36.65 -20.75 36.50
C ARG A 121 38.11 -21.23 36.48
N ASN A 122 39.08 -20.33 36.39
CA ASN A 122 40.51 -20.64 36.44
C ASN A 122 41.09 -20.75 37.86
N LYS A 123 40.27 -20.68 38.92
CA LYS A 123 40.72 -21.12 40.25
C LYS A 123 41.00 -22.63 40.21
N PRO A 124 42.21 -23.09 40.57
CA PRO A 124 42.51 -24.52 40.60
C PRO A 124 41.55 -25.21 41.59
N LYS A 125 40.79 -26.19 41.09
CA LYS A 125 40.05 -27.12 41.93
C LYS A 125 40.99 -28.24 42.33
N ASP A 126 41.30 -28.28 43.61
CA ASP A 126 41.97 -29.41 44.22
C ASP A 126 41.01 -30.61 44.21
N GLY A 127 41.34 -31.64 43.42
CA GLY A 127 40.91 -33.02 43.66
C GLY A 127 39.67 -33.56 42.92
N GLN A 128 39.91 -34.72 42.28
CA GLN A 128 38.95 -35.75 41.86
C GLN A 128 38.24 -35.56 40.50
N GLY A 129 38.70 -36.34 39.51
CA GLY A 129 38.20 -36.34 38.14
C GLY A 129 36.93 -37.16 37.92
N ASN A 130 36.28 -36.87 36.79
CA ASN A 130 35.53 -37.85 36.01
C ASN A 130 35.53 -37.38 34.55
N GLN A 131 36.10 -38.19 33.67
CA GLN A 131 36.08 -38.01 32.22
C GLN A 131 34.73 -38.49 31.70
N SER A 132 33.97 -37.62 31.05
CA SER A 132 32.86 -38.02 30.17
C SER A 132 33.26 -37.64 28.75
N GLU A 133 33.72 -38.63 28.00
CA GLU A 133 33.88 -38.54 26.54
C GLU A 133 32.48 -38.64 25.92
N GLU A 134 31.94 -37.50 25.48
CA GLU A 134 30.79 -37.47 24.57
C GLU A 134 31.33 -37.31 23.14
N ASP A 135 31.18 -38.37 22.36
CA ASP A 135 31.52 -38.45 20.94
C ASP A 135 30.85 -37.31 20.15
N SER A 136 31.65 -36.31 19.74
CA SER A 136 31.20 -35.24 18.86
C SER A 136 31.19 -35.73 17.41
N GLU A 137 30.01 -36.13 16.92
CA GLU A 137 29.77 -36.53 15.54
C GLU A 137 29.76 -35.29 14.61
N TRP A 138 30.72 -35.22 13.68
CA TRP A 138 30.89 -34.11 12.74
C TRP A 138 30.15 -34.36 11.42
N GLU A 139 29.37 -33.39 10.93
CA GLU A 139 28.78 -33.42 9.58
C GLU A 139 29.54 -32.49 8.63
N TYR A 140 29.72 -32.93 7.38
CA TYR A 140 30.34 -32.15 6.32
C TYR A 140 29.28 -31.33 5.59
N VAL A 141 29.23 -30.02 5.82
CA VAL A 141 28.33 -29.10 5.09
C VAL A 141 29.15 -28.32 4.03
N GLU A 142 28.65 -28.26 2.81
CA GLU A 142 29.28 -27.54 1.68
C GLU A 142 28.92 -26.03 1.72
N ASP A 143 29.23 -25.33 2.81
CA ASP A 143 28.98 -23.88 2.91
C ASP A 143 30.27 -23.06 2.79
N GLY A 144 30.69 -22.86 1.54
CA GLY A 144 31.75 -21.90 1.21
C GLY A 144 31.68 -21.49 -0.26
N PRO A 145 31.81 -20.19 -0.60
CA PRO A 145 31.78 -19.73 -1.98
C PRO A 145 32.90 -20.41 -2.78
N ALA A 146 32.53 -21.00 -3.91
CA ALA A 146 33.46 -21.80 -4.70
C ALA A 146 34.61 -20.94 -5.24
N GLU A 147 35.85 -21.36 -4.97
CA GLU A 147 37.02 -20.69 -5.54
C GLU A 147 37.16 -21.10 -7.00
N ILE A 148 36.94 -20.13 -7.89
CA ILE A 148 37.12 -20.28 -9.33
C ILE A 148 38.57 -19.93 -9.66
N ILE A 149 39.36 -20.95 -9.98
CA ILE A 149 40.76 -20.76 -10.38
C ILE A 149 40.84 -20.83 -11.90
N TRP A 150 41.29 -19.73 -12.51
CA TRP A 150 41.52 -19.64 -13.96
C TRP A 150 42.93 -20.11 -14.28
N LYS A 151 43.06 -21.21 -15.02
CA LYS A 151 44.35 -21.69 -15.55
C LYS A 151 44.29 -21.73 -17.07
N GLY A 152 44.68 -20.61 -17.70
CA GLY A 152 44.60 -20.47 -19.16
C GLY A 152 43.14 -20.55 -19.64
N ASN A 153 42.84 -21.51 -20.51
CA ASN A 153 41.50 -21.72 -21.11
C ASN A 153 40.61 -22.72 -20.34
N GLU A 154 41.05 -23.24 -19.19
CA GLU A 154 40.23 -24.10 -18.33
C GLU A 154 39.86 -23.41 -17.01
N ILE A 155 38.59 -23.59 -16.62
CA ILE A 155 38.04 -23.09 -15.36
C ILE A 155 37.91 -24.27 -14.40
N ILE A 156 38.66 -24.24 -13.28
CA ILE A 156 38.59 -25.27 -12.25
C ILE A 156 37.86 -24.70 -11.03
N VAL A 157 36.68 -25.24 -10.74
CA VAL A 157 35.86 -24.85 -9.58
C VAL A 157 36.19 -25.76 -8.40
N LYS A 158 36.93 -25.25 -7.41
CA LYS A 158 37.25 -26.00 -6.20
C LYS A 158 36.27 -25.63 -5.07
N LYS A 159 35.45 -26.60 -4.67
CA LYS A 159 34.60 -26.50 -3.49
C LYS A 159 35.42 -26.88 -2.25
N LYS A 160 35.70 -25.93 -1.36
CA LYS A 160 36.29 -26.21 -0.04
C LYS A 160 35.18 -26.69 0.89
N LYS A 161 35.39 -27.83 1.55
CA LYS A 161 34.44 -28.38 2.52
C LYS A 161 34.96 -28.07 3.93
N VAL A 162 34.12 -27.50 4.79
CA VAL A 162 34.44 -27.17 6.19
C VAL A 162 33.69 -28.15 7.11
N LYS A 163 34.34 -28.60 8.19
CA LYS A 163 33.71 -29.43 9.24
C LYS A 163 33.11 -28.52 10.31
N VAL A 164 31.83 -28.70 10.63
CA VAL A 164 31.12 -27.91 11.66
C VAL A 164 30.50 -28.88 12.69
N PRO A 165 30.50 -28.57 14.00
CA PRO A 165 29.95 -29.47 15.01
C PRO A 165 28.41 -29.45 14.97
N LYS A 166 27.77 -30.62 15.01
CA LYS A 166 26.31 -30.75 15.03
C LYS A 166 25.77 -30.37 16.41
N GLY A 167 25.11 -29.21 16.53
CA GLY A 167 24.45 -28.83 17.78
C GLY A 167 23.90 -27.40 17.86
N SER A 168 24.41 -26.46 17.07
CA SER A 168 23.78 -25.13 16.97
C SER A 168 22.83 -25.14 15.78
N LYS A 169 21.52 -25.19 16.03
CA LYS A 169 20.54 -24.67 15.07
C LYS A 169 21.02 -23.26 14.71
N GLU A 170 21.48 -23.06 13.48
CA GLU A 170 21.72 -21.74 12.92
C GLU A 170 20.40 -20.99 12.97
N LYS A 171 20.19 -20.27 14.06
CA LYS A 171 19.40 -19.06 14.02
C LYS A 171 20.19 -18.16 13.09
N LEU A 172 19.81 -18.13 11.81
CA LEU A 172 20.33 -17.19 10.82
C LEU A 172 20.41 -15.82 11.52
N GLN A 173 21.61 -15.44 11.93
CA GLN A 173 21.91 -14.10 12.35
C GLN A 173 21.74 -13.28 11.09
N ILE A 174 20.56 -12.70 10.93
CA ILE A 174 20.42 -11.51 10.10
C ILE A 174 21.31 -10.50 10.81
N GLN A 175 22.55 -10.36 10.35
CA GLN A 175 23.34 -9.18 10.64
C GLN A 175 22.53 -8.03 10.06
N GLU A 176 21.81 -7.35 10.95
CA GLU A 176 21.18 -6.08 10.66
C GLU A 176 22.33 -5.06 10.61
N GLU A 177 23.03 -5.05 9.47
CA GLU A 177 24.03 -4.05 9.16
C GLU A 177 23.35 -2.68 9.21
N ASP A 178 23.95 -1.77 9.98
CA ASP A 178 23.52 -0.39 10.21
C ASP A 178 23.46 0.34 8.86
N ARG A 179 22.26 0.36 8.27
CA ARG A 179 22.03 0.77 6.88
C ARG A 179 21.82 2.28 6.80
N PRO A 180 22.65 3.04 6.07
CA PRO A 180 22.42 4.46 5.85
C PRO A 180 21.09 4.70 5.13
N THR A 181 20.29 5.62 5.65
CA THR A 181 18.88 5.92 5.34
C THR A 181 18.62 6.50 3.94
N SER A 182 19.40 6.19 2.92
CA SER A 182 19.13 6.67 1.55
C SER A 182 18.22 5.74 0.74
N ASN A 183 18.05 4.48 1.16
CA ASN A 183 17.12 3.56 0.53
C ASN A 183 16.24 2.87 1.59
N PRO A 184 15.02 3.39 1.84
CA PRO A 184 14.11 2.86 2.86
C PRO A 184 13.54 1.48 2.49
N LEU A 185 13.80 0.97 1.28
CA LEU A 185 13.31 -0.33 0.86
C LEU A 185 14.28 -1.43 1.33
N PRO A 186 13.84 -2.43 2.10
CA PRO A 186 14.66 -3.58 2.45
C PRO A 186 15.26 -4.22 1.19
N PRO A 187 16.50 -4.76 1.24
CA PRO A 187 17.07 -5.45 0.09
C PRO A 187 16.10 -6.55 -0.37
N GLN A 188 15.98 -6.76 -1.68
CA GLN A 188 14.93 -7.63 -2.24
C GLN A 188 14.89 -9.02 -1.58
N SER A 189 16.06 -9.55 -1.16
CA SER A 189 16.16 -10.82 -0.43
C SER A 189 15.46 -10.81 0.93
N VAL A 190 15.59 -9.73 1.71
CA VAL A 190 14.96 -9.58 3.03
C VAL A 190 13.47 -9.26 2.90
N ALA A 191 13.10 -8.41 1.93
CA ALA A 191 11.71 -8.11 1.63
C ALA A 191 10.93 -9.38 1.24
N LEU A 192 11.49 -10.18 0.33
CA LEU A 192 10.89 -11.43 -0.15
C LEU A 192 10.86 -12.52 0.94
N ALA A 193 11.86 -12.55 1.83
CA ALA A 193 11.89 -13.46 2.98
C ALA A 193 10.86 -13.07 4.06
N ALA A 194 10.65 -11.78 4.31
CA ALA A 194 9.61 -11.30 5.23
C ALA A 194 8.20 -11.67 4.73
N HIS A 195 7.95 -11.50 3.43
CA HIS A 195 6.69 -11.95 2.80
C HIS A 195 6.47 -13.47 2.83
N ARG A 196 7.54 -14.28 2.92
CA ARG A 196 7.44 -15.74 3.07
C ARG A 196 7.24 -16.22 4.51
N ARG A 197 7.55 -15.39 5.51
CA ARG A 197 7.51 -15.76 6.94
C ARG A 197 6.23 -15.36 7.65
N GLU A 198 5.55 -14.32 7.17
CA GLU A 198 4.21 -13.96 7.63
C GLU A 198 3.17 -14.92 7.03
N PRO A 199 2.26 -15.52 7.82
CA PRO A 199 1.15 -16.31 7.28
C PRO A 199 0.06 -15.38 6.71
N SER A 200 0.44 -14.47 5.83
CA SER A 200 -0.49 -13.96 4.83
C SER A 200 -0.64 -15.08 3.83
N LEU A 201 -1.82 -15.72 3.79
CA LEU A 201 -2.22 -16.51 2.64
C LEU A 201 -1.84 -15.69 1.41
N SER A 202 -0.90 -16.20 0.61
CA SER A 202 -0.48 -15.54 -0.60
C SER A 202 -1.75 -15.24 -1.41
N ALA A 203 -1.77 -14.14 -2.17
CA ALA A 203 -2.94 -13.82 -2.99
C ALA A 203 -3.40 -15.04 -3.81
N GLN A 204 -2.46 -15.88 -4.23
CA GLN A 204 -2.71 -17.16 -4.88
C GLN A 204 -3.40 -18.19 -3.98
N GLU A 205 -2.96 -18.40 -2.74
CA GLU A 205 -3.64 -19.29 -1.78
C GLU A 205 -5.04 -18.78 -1.37
N VAL A 206 -5.27 -17.47 -1.30
CA VAL A 206 -6.62 -16.91 -1.08
C VAL A 206 -7.51 -17.21 -2.28
N LEU A 207 -7.00 -16.99 -3.49
CA LEU A 207 -7.72 -17.30 -4.72
C LEU A 207 -7.98 -18.82 -4.84
N ASP A 208 -7.03 -19.66 -4.43
CA ASP A 208 -7.15 -21.12 -4.46
C ASP A 208 -8.15 -21.65 -3.42
N LYS A 209 -8.19 -21.06 -2.22
CA LYS A 209 -9.23 -21.37 -1.21
C LYS A 209 -10.61 -20.94 -1.67
N VAL A 210 -10.74 -19.74 -2.23
CA VAL A 210 -12.01 -19.25 -2.81
C VAL A 210 -12.42 -20.10 -4.03
N ALA A 211 -11.45 -20.61 -4.80
CA ALA A 211 -11.68 -21.57 -5.89
C ALA A 211 -12.09 -22.96 -5.44
N GLN A 212 -11.68 -23.39 -4.25
CA GLN A 212 -12.17 -24.63 -3.64
C GLN A 212 -13.58 -24.47 -3.07
N GLU A 213 -13.92 -23.29 -2.56
CA GLU A 213 -15.24 -22.97 -2.01
C GLU A 213 -16.30 -22.71 -3.11
N THR A 214 -15.88 -22.21 -4.29
CA THR A 214 -16.78 -21.91 -5.41
C THR A 214 -16.34 -22.67 -6.66
N PRO A 215 -17.10 -23.69 -7.14
CA PRO A 215 -16.74 -24.40 -8.35
C PRO A 215 -16.76 -23.40 -9.51
N ASN A 216 -15.59 -23.21 -10.14
CA ASN A 216 -15.31 -22.32 -11.29
C ASN A 216 -14.77 -20.91 -11.01
N PHE A 217 -14.39 -20.55 -9.78
CA PHE A 217 -13.79 -19.25 -9.49
C PHE A 217 -12.59 -18.95 -10.42
N GLY A 218 -12.62 -17.78 -11.08
CA GLY A 218 -11.54 -17.33 -11.96
C GLY A 218 -11.46 -18.02 -13.33
N THR A 219 -12.42 -18.87 -13.68
CA THR A 219 -12.58 -19.41 -15.03
C THR A 219 -13.66 -18.64 -15.80
N GLU A 220 -13.73 -18.82 -17.12
CA GLU A 220 -14.79 -18.19 -17.95
C GLU A 220 -16.21 -18.63 -17.57
N GLN A 221 -16.34 -19.70 -16.76
CA GLN A 221 -17.61 -20.20 -16.25
C GLN A 221 -18.09 -19.44 -15.01
N ASP A 222 -17.24 -18.61 -14.39
CA ASP A 222 -17.64 -17.71 -13.31
C ASP A 222 -18.47 -16.55 -13.87
N LYS A 223 -19.75 -16.50 -13.50
CA LYS A 223 -20.65 -15.41 -13.90
C LYS A 223 -20.54 -14.19 -12.99
N ALA A 224 -20.03 -14.35 -11.76
CA ALA A 224 -19.97 -13.28 -10.77
C ALA A 224 -18.71 -12.42 -10.94
N HIS A 225 -17.55 -13.03 -11.17
CA HIS A 225 -16.27 -12.33 -11.28
C HIS A 225 -15.83 -12.14 -12.72
N CYS A 226 -15.14 -11.03 -13.00
CA CYS A 226 -14.60 -10.77 -14.32
C CYS A 226 -13.31 -11.59 -14.56
N PRO A 227 -13.29 -12.58 -15.47
CA PRO A 227 -12.11 -13.41 -15.70
C PRO A 227 -10.93 -12.61 -16.26
N PHE A 228 -11.21 -11.54 -17.01
CA PHE A 228 -10.19 -10.63 -17.52
C PHE A 228 -9.53 -9.86 -16.38
N HIS A 229 -10.32 -9.23 -15.50
CA HIS A 229 -9.75 -8.47 -14.38
C HIS A 229 -8.99 -9.39 -13.40
N LEU A 230 -9.50 -10.59 -13.12
CA LEU A 230 -8.83 -11.51 -12.20
C LEU A 230 -7.49 -12.02 -12.75
N LYS A 231 -7.40 -12.29 -14.06
CA LYS A 231 -6.20 -12.86 -14.68
C LYS A 231 -5.16 -11.80 -15.06
N THR A 232 -5.60 -10.66 -15.59
CA THR A 232 -4.68 -9.64 -16.14
C THR A 232 -4.62 -8.37 -15.29
N GLY A 233 -5.46 -8.23 -14.27
CA GLY A 233 -5.60 -7.00 -13.49
C GLY A 233 -6.31 -5.86 -14.25
N ALA A 234 -6.67 -6.05 -15.52
CA ALA A 234 -7.26 -5.02 -16.38
C ALA A 234 -8.45 -5.55 -17.19
N CYS A 235 -9.53 -4.77 -17.24
CA CYS A 235 -10.74 -5.10 -17.99
C CYS A 235 -11.05 -3.96 -18.97
N ARG A 236 -11.39 -4.30 -20.22
CA ARG A 236 -11.74 -3.32 -21.28
C ARG A 236 -12.96 -2.47 -20.93
N PHE A 237 -13.86 -3.00 -20.11
CA PHE A 237 -15.06 -2.29 -19.66
C PHE A 237 -14.78 -1.42 -18.42
N GLY A 238 -13.61 -1.55 -17.79
CA GLY A 238 -13.24 -0.82 -16.58
C GLY A 238 -14.34 -0.93 -15.51
N LEU A 239 -14.71 0.19 -14.91
CA LEU A 239 -15.78 0.25 -13.91
C LEU A 239 -17.19 -0.03 -14.46
N ARG A 240 -17.38 0.03 -15.79
CA ARG A 240 -18.65 -0.28 -16.44
C ARG A 240 -18.83 -1.77 -16.73
N CYS A 241 -17.95 -2.64 -16.21
CA CYS A 241 -18.13 -4.07 -16.35
C CYS A 241 -19.37 -4.52 -15.57
N SER A 242 -20.16 -5.42 -16.16
CA SER A 242 -21.30 -6.05 -15.48
C SER A 242 -20.87 -7.10 -14.44
N ARG A 243 -19.59 -7.49 -14.44
CA ARG A 243 -19.00 -8.49 -13.54
C ARG A 243 -18.13 -7.81 -12.48
N VAL A 244 -18.02 -8.44 -11.31
CA VAL A 244 -17.29 -7.89 -10.16
C VAL A 244 -15.78 -7.92 -10.40
N HIS A 245 -15.12 -6.82 -10.02
CA HIS A 245 -13.66 -6.66 -10.05
C HIS A 245 -13.12 -6.77 -8.62
N PHE A 246 -12.23 -7.73 -8.37
CA PHE A 246 -11.62 -7.94 -7.06
C PHE A 246 -10.23 -7.29 -7.01
N TYR A 247 -10.04 -6.38 -6.05
CA TYR A 247 -8.76 -5.75 -5.76
C TYR A 247 -8.23 -6.29 -4.43
N PRO A 248 -7.14 -7.07 -4.43
CA PRO A 248 -6.57 -7.59 -3.19
C PRO A 248 -5.91 -6.46 -2.38
N ASP A 249 -6.14 -6.44 -1.06
CA ASP A 249 -5.53 -5.45 -0.14
C ASP A 249 -4.00 -5.59 -0.03
N LYS A 250 -3.48 -6.79 -0.28
CA LYS A 250 -2.06 -7.11 -0.29
C LYS A 250 -1.72 -7.88 -1.56
N SER A 251 -0.82 -7.36 -2.37
CA SER A 251 -0.31 -8.03 -3.57
C SER A 251 1.20 -7.85 -3.70
N ILE A 252 1.83 -8.84 -4.34
CA ILE A 252 3.24 -8.75 -4.75
C ILE A 252 3.40 -7.99 -6.07
N THR A 253 2.34 -7.93 -6.88
CA THR A 253 2.30 -7.24 -8.17
C THR A 253 1.59 -5.89 -8.04
N LEU A 254 2.18 -4.85 -8.62
CA LEU A 254 1.61 -3.51 -8.73
C LEU A 254 1.32 -3.19 -10.20
N LEU A 255 0.15 -2.65 -10.50
CA LEU A 255 -0.24 -2.22 -11.85
C LEU A 255 -0.29 -0.70 -11.94
N MET A 256 0.69 -0.11 -12.63
CA MET A 256 0.68 1.32 -12.98
C MET A 256 0.05 1.50 -14.36
N LYS A 257 -1.20 1.96 -14.37
CA LYS A 257 -1.93 2.24 -15.62
C LYS A 257 -1.24 3.40 -16.36
N ASN A 258 -1.13 3.28 -17.69
CA ASN A 258 -0.61 4.33 -18.56
C ASN A 258 0.84 4.80 -18.27
N MET A 259 1.67 3.95 -17.64
CA MET A 259 3.06 4.30 -17.31
C MET A 259 3.95 4.51 -18.56
N TYR A 260 3.71 3.76 -19.63
CA TYR A 260 4.46 3.87 -20.88
C TYR A 260 3.56 4.39 -22.00
N ASN A 261 3.79 5.64 -22.40
CA ASN A 261 3.20 6.23 -23.60
C ASN A 261 4.23 6.14 -24.72
N GLY A 262 4.03 5.20 -25.64
CA GLY A 262 4.91 5.05 -26.80
C GLY A 262 4.88 6.31 -27.69
N PRO A 263 6.01 6.74 -28.26
CA PRO A 263 6.02 7.85 -29.20
C PRO A 263 5.12 7.51 -30.40
N GLY A 264 4.01 8.25 -30.56
CA GLY A 264 3.01 8.04 -31.62
C GLY A 264 1.59 7.73 -31.15
N LEU A 265 1.33 7.57 -29.84
CA LEU A 265 -0.01 7.30 -29.28
C LEU A 265 -0.63 8.50 -28.54
N ALA A 266 0.04 9.66 -28.55
CA ALA A 266 -0.25 10.79 -27.65
C ALA A 266 -1.38 11.75 -28.10
N LEU A 267 -2.23 11.39 -29.07
CA LEU A 267 -3.41 12.18 -29.40
C LEU A 267 -4.62 11.26 -29.58
N GLU A 268 -5.70 11.56 -28.83
CA GLU A 268 -7.09 11.09 -29.00
C GLU A 268 -7.69 9.98 -28.09
N GLN A 269 -7.04 9.51 -27.03
CA GLN A 269 -7.71 8.52 -26.13
C GLN A 269 -7.89 8.95 -24.66
N ASP A 270 -7.51 10.17 -24.28
CA ASP A 270 -7.44 10.57 -22.87
C ASP A 270 -8.75 11.13 -22.27
N GLU A 271 -9.87 11.13 -23.00
CA GLU A 271 -11.12 11.77 -22.55
C GLU A 271 -12.10 10.80 -21.82
N GLY A 272 -11.63 9.67 -21.27
CA GLY A 272 -12.55 8.63 -20.80
C GLY A 272 -12.26 7.91 -19.47
N LEU A 273 -11.13 8.18 -18.82
CA LEU A 273 -10.67 7.44 -17.63
C LEU A 273 -10.36 8.32 -16.42
N GLU A 274 -10.79 9.58 -16.46
CA GLU A 274 -10.73 10.44 -15.29
C GLU A 274 -11.80 10.06 -14.27
N ASN A 275 -11.32 9.80 -13.05
CA ASN A 275 -12.01 9.83 -11.76
C ASN A 275 -12.61 8.53 -11.20
N PHE A 276 -12.47 8.43 -9.87
CA PHE A 276 -12.79 7.34 -8.93
C PHE A 276 -11.73 6.22 -8.95
N ASP A 277 -10.77 6.10 -8.02
CA ASP A 277 -10.85 6.35 -6.58
C ASP A 277 -9.43 6.37 -5.96
N LEU A 278 -8.79 7.55 -5.87
CA LEU A 278 -7.55 7.76 -5.09
C LEU A 278 -7.86 8.13 -3.62
N ARG A 279 -9.10 7.94 -3.15
CA ARG A 279 -9.56 8.45 -1.84
C ARG A 279 -9.46 7.45 -0.69
N HIS A 280 -8.60 6.43 -0.73
CA HIS A 280 -8.45 5.54 0.43
C HIS A 280 -7.00 5.11 0.74
N THR A 281 -6.06 6.04 0.60
CA THR A 281 -4.73 5.95 1.25
C THR A 281 -4.47 7.18 2.11
N VAL A 282 -5.34 7.42 3.08
CA VAL A 282 -4.91 8.11 4.31
C VAL A 282 -4.09 7.10 5.08
N ILE A 283 -2.76 7.19 4.96
CA ILE A 283 -1.83 6.52 5.87
C ILE A 283 -2.14 7.08 7.26
N ARG A 284 -2.89 6.31 8.06
CA ARG A 284 -3.07 6.63 9.47
C ARG A 284 -1.72 6.38 10.15
N PRO A 285 -1.16 7.34 10.89
CA PRO A 285 0.01 7.07 11.73
C PRO A 285 -0.38 5.97 12.71
N VAL A 286 0.40 4.89 12.72
CA VAL A 286 0.28 3.83 13.71
C VAL A 286 0.99 4.36 14.95
N ASP A 287 0.23 4.77 15.96
CA ASP A 287 0.76 5.09 17.27
C ASP A 287 1.39 3.81 17.86
N PHE A 288 2.71 3.80 17.97
CA PHE A 288 3.47 2.77 18.67
C PHE A 288 3.52 3.17 20.15
N THR A 289 2.71 2.51 20.98
CA THR A 289 2.87 2.48 22.45
C THR A 289 3.63 1.23 22.87
#